data_AF-A0A1F7JR53-F1
#
_entry.id   AF-A0A1F7JR53-F1
#
_cell.length_a   1.000
_cell.length_b   1.000
_cell.length_c   1.000
_cell.angle_alpha   90.00
_cell.angle_beta   90.00
_cell.angle_gamma   90.00
#
_symmetry.space_group_name_H-M   'P 1'
#
loop_
_entity.id
_entity.type
_entity.pdbx_description
1 polymer ?
#
loop_
_entity_poly.entity_id
_entity_poly.type
_entity_poly.pdbx_seq_one_letter_code
_entity_poly.pdbx_strand_id
1 'polypeptide(L)'
;MNERTWGYILLASGVIIMTFSVISIFLVFTNRAKPITIVKSPLSNQAGNPNMNPANFLPSQTGGLGQSQMPGLSLDFLSSPIIGDLFSSLLHYFLMGFLMSFGYKLATLGVMLLRPIKVKLKSEAVSDL
;
A
#
# COMPACT_ATOMS: atom_id res chain seq x y z
N MET A 1 -25.18 20.94 -9.70
CA MET A 1 -25.40 19.51 -9.33
C MET A 1 -25.71 19.47 -7.85
N ASN A 2 -26.73 18.72 -7.44
CA ASN A 2 -27.24 18.67 -6.06
C ASN A 2 -26.18 18.08 -5.11
N GLU A 3 -25.99 18.63 -3.90
CA GLU A 3 -25.02 18.16 -2.91
C GLU A 3 -25.23 16.68 -2.57
N ARG A 4 -26.48 16.22 -2.64
CA ARG A 4 -26.84 14.80 -2.45
C ARG A 4 -26.20 13.89 -3.50
N THR A 5 -26.06 14.36 -4.74
CA THR A 5 -25.44 13.58 -5.83
C THR A 5 -23.96 13.36 -5.57
N TRP A 6 -23.26 14.40 -5.09
CA TRP A 6 -21.85 14.26 -4.68
C TRP A 6 -21.70 13.29 -3.50
N GLY A 7 -22.60 13.37 -2.51
CA GLY A 7 -22.63 12.41 -1.40
C GLY A 7 -22.76 10.95 -1.86
N TYR A 8 -23.66 10.67 -2.81
CA TYR A 8 -23.80 9.32 -3.38
C TYR A 8 -22.58 8.88 -4.20
N ILE A 9 -21.95 9.77 -4.96
CA ILE A 9 -20.75 9.45 -5.74
C ILE A 9 -19.57 9.09 -4.81
N LEU A 10 -19.37 9.88 -3.75
CA LEU A 10 -18.34 9.63 -2.74
C LEU A 10 -18.58 8.33 -1.97
N LEU A 11 -19.84 8.05 -1.63
CA LEU A 11 -20.23 6.82 -0.96
C LEU A 11 -20.00 5.59 -1.86
N ALA A 12 -20.49 5.64 -3.10
CA ALA A 12 -20.35 4.53 -4.05
C ALA A 12 -18.88 4.25 -4.37
N SER A 13 -18.09 5.29 -4.67
CA SER A 13 -16.66 5.13 -4.94
C SER A 13 -15.90 4.55 -3.75
N GLY A 14 -16.17 5.00 -2.53
CA GLY A 14 -15.55 4.47 -1.31
C GLY A 14 -15.87 2.98 -1.10
N VAL A 15 -17.13 2.57 -1.30
CA VAL A 15 -17.56 1.18 -1.18
C VAL A 15 -16.91 0.29 -2.26
N ILE A 16 -16.80 0.78 -3.49
CA ILE A 16 -16.13 0.07 -4.58
C ILE A 16 -14.66 -0.16 -4.25
N ILE A 17 -13.95 0.86 -3.77
CA ILE A 17 -12.52 0.76 -3.38
C ILE A 17 -12.34 -0.26 -2.26
N MET A 18 -13.21 -0.23 -1.24
CA MET A 18 -13.17 -1.20 -0.14
C MET A 18 -13.40 -2.63 -0.64
N THR A 19 -14.41 -2.83 -1.48
CA THR A 19 -14.71 -4.15 -2.05
C THR A 19 -13.55 -4.68 -2.90
N PHE A 20 -12.95 -3.83 -3.73
CA PHE A 20 -11.78 -4.18 -4.53
C PHE A 20 -10.59 -4.59 -3.66
N SER A 21 -10.33 -3.84 -2.58
CA SER A 21 -9.24 -4.13 -1.64
C SER A 21 -9.41 -5.51 -0.99
N VAL A 22 -10.64 -5.84 -0.55
CA VAL A 22 -10.95 -7.15 0.05
C VAL A 22 -10.74 -8.28 -0.96
N ILE A 23 -11.23 -8.14 -2.20
CA ILE A 23 -11.06 -9.15 -3.25
C ILE A 23 -9.56 -9.37 -3.55
N SER A 24 -8.80 -8.28 -3.70
CA SER A 24 -7.37 -8.33 -3.97
C SER A 24 -6.59 -9.06 -2.86
N ILE A 25 -6.92 -8.76 -1.59
CA ILE A 25 -6.35 -9.45 -0.43
C ILE A 25 -6.70 -10.94 -0.49
N PHE A 26 -7.97 -11.29 -0.71
CA PHE A 26 -8.42 -12.67 -0.76
C PHE A 26 -7.74 -13.50 -1.87
N LEU A 27 -7.52 -12.90 -3.04
CA LEU A 27 -6.82 -13.54 -4.16
C LEU A 27 -5.35 -13.84 -3.85
N VAL A 28 -4.66 -12.92 -3.17
CA VAL A 28 -3.26 -13.12 -2.73
C VAL A 28 -3.19 -14.15 -1.61
N PHE A 29 -4.13 -14.14 -0.67
CA PHE A 29 -4.22 -15.18 0.37
C PHE A 29 -4.45 -16.58 -0.20
N THR A 30 -5.24 -16.71 -1.28
CA THR A 30 -5.50 -18.00 -1.94
C THR A 30 -4.34 -18.41 -2.87
N ASN A 31 -3.23 -17.65 -2.90
CA ASN A 31 -2.08 -17.87 -3.78
C ASN A 31 -2.46 -17.88 -5.28
N ARG A 32 -3.62 -17.29 -5.62
CA ARG A 32 -4.14 -17.20 -7.00
C ARG A 32 -3.65 -15.93 -7.71
N ALA A 33 -3.12 -14.97 -6.94
CA ALA A 33 -2.48 -13.77 -7.46
C ALA A 33 -1.14 -13.54 -6.74
N LYS A 34 -0.11 -13.15 -7.50
CA LYS A 34 1.18 -12.76 -6.92
C LYS A 34 1.03 -11.39 -6.25
N PRO A 35 1.58 -11.19 -5.04
CA PRO A 35 1.57 -9.89 -4.38
C PRO A 35 2.27 -8.83 -5.23
N ILE A 36 1.87 -7.56 -5.10
CA ILE A 36 2.51 -6.46 -5.81
C ILE A 36 4.00 -6.40 -5.41
N THR A 37 4.87 -6.76 -6.36
CA THR A 37 6.32 -6.80 -6.17
C THR A 37 6.90 -5.45 -6.55
N ILE A 38 6.99 -4.54 -5.57
CA ILE A 38 7.54 -3.18 -5.79
C ILE A 38 9.08 -3.21 -5.80
N VAL A 39 9.68 -4.20 -5.16
CA VAL A 39 11.14 -4.40 -5.13
C VAL A 39 11.50 -5.46 -6.17
N LYS A 40 11.89 -5.01 -7.37
CA LYS A 40 12.61 -5.86 -8.33
C LYS A 40 14.05 -6.01 -7.86
N SER A 41 14.30 -6.83 -6.84
CA SER A 41 15.68 -7.24 -6.57
C SER A 41 16.13 -8.10 -7.76
N PRO A 42 17.35 -7.91 -8.30
CA PRO A 42 17.88 -8.73 -9.39
C PRO A 42 17.90 -10.24 -9.04
N LEU A 43 17.73 -10.58 -7.77
CA LEU A 43 17.69 -11.94 -7.24
C LEU A 43 16.34 -12.66 -7.46
N SER A 44 15.22 -11.93 -7.64
CA SER A 44 13.88 -12.54 -7.80
C SER A 44 13.71 -13.23 -9.16
N ASN A 45 14.36 -12.74 -10.21
CA ASN A 45 14.34 -13.38 -11.54
C ASN A 45 15.31 -14.57 -11.67
N GLN A 46 16.06 -14.89 -10.61
CA GLN A 46 17.18 -15.84 -10.68
C GLN A 46 17.12 -16.93 -9.61
N ALA A 47 16.00 -17.08 -8.90
CA ALA A 47 15.80 -18.21 -7.97
C ALA A 47 15.53 -19.56 -8.69
N GLY A 48 15.43 -19.56 -10.03
CA GLY A 48 15.14 -20.75 -10.84
C GLY A 48 16.23 -21.21 -11.80
N ASN A 49 17.40 -20.56 -11.84
CA ASN A 49 18.50 -20.97 -12.74
C ASN A 49 19.68 -21.54 -11.94
N PRO A 50 19.93 -22.85 -11.97
CA PRO A 50 20.98 -23.52 -11.18
C PRO A 50 22.41 -23.22 -11.67
N ASN A 51 22.60 -22.35 -12.66
CA ASN A 51 23.91 -22.00 -13.19
C ASN A 51 24.32 -20.58 -12.75
N MET A 52 24.57 -20.40 -11.45
CA MET A 52 25.04 -19.13 -10.89
C MET A 52 26.56 -19.04 -11.00
N ASN A 53 27.05 -18.22 -11.94
CA ASN A 53 28.43 -17.74 -11.91
C ASN A 53 28.49 -16.47 -11.05
N PRO A 54 29.19 -16.46 -9.89
CA PRO A 54 29.28 -15.31 -8.99
C PRO A 54 29.87 -14.06 -9.65
N ALA A 55 30.57 -14.23 -10.78
CA ALA A 55 31.20 -13.16 -11.54
C ALA A 55 30.20 -12.15 -12.15
N ASN A 56 28.94 -12.53 -12.35
CA ASN A 56 27.92 -11.63 -12.92
C ASN A 56 27.24 -10.73 -11.87
N PHE A 57 27.58 -10.86 -10.59
CA PHE A 57 27.02 -10.04 -9.49
C PHE A 57 27.95 -8.90 -9.07
N LEU A 58 29.10 -8.73 -9.72
CA LEU A 58 29.94 -7.56 -9.55
C LEU A 58 29.42 -6.44 -10.47
N PRO A 59 29.04 -5.26 -9.95
CA PRO A 59 28.75 -4.13 -10.80
C PRO A 59 30.05 -3.76 -11.51
N SER A 60 30.13 -4.01 -12.82
CA SER A 60 31.17 -3.42 -13.66
C SER A 60 30.91 -1.92 -13.75
N GLN A 61 31.37 -1.19 -12.73
CA GLN A 61 31.51 0.25 -12.81
C GLN A 61 32.58 0.53 -13.87
N THR A 62 32.12 0.92 -15.06
CA THR A 62 32.94 1.67 -16.00
C THR A 62 33.31 3.00 -15.34
N GLY A 63 34.51 3.09 -14.79
CA GLY A 63 35.17 4.36 -14.47
C GLY A 63 35.92 4.38 -13.14
N GLY A 64 37.26 4.42 -13.22
CA GLY A 64 38.09 5.17 -12.26
C GLY A 64 38.53 4.46 -10.97
N LEU A 65 39.75 3.92 -11.03
CA LEU A 65 40.78 3.91 -9.98
C LEU A 65 40.32 3.90 -8.50
N GLY A 66 40.28 2.69 -7.93
CA GLY A 66 40.72 2.37 -6.58
C GLY A 66 39.99 3.01 -5.40
N GLN A 67 39.22 2.20 -4.66
CA GLN A 67 39.12 2.36 -3.20
C GLN A 67 38.61 1.07 -2.54
N SER A 68 39.56 0.39 -1.92
CA SER A 68 39.52 -0.32 -0.63
C SER A 68 38.15 -0.75 -0.06
N GLN A 69 38.08 -2.06 0.18
CA GLN A 69 37.28 -2.74 1.19
C GLN A 69 36.98 -1.85 2.40
N MET A 70 35.69 -1.65 2.68
CA MET A 70 35.21 -1.45 4.04
C MET A 70 34.29 -2.64 4.37
N PRO A 71 34.70 -3.53 5.29
CA PRO A 71 33.90 -4.65 5.75
C PRO A 71 32.87 -4.15 6.75
N GLY A 72 31.59 -4.36 6.49
CA GLY A 72 30.56 -4.07 7.48
C GLY A 72 29.16 -3.91 6.89
N LEU A 73 28.36 -4.97 7.07
CA LEU A 73 26.90 -4.99 6.94
C LEU A 73 26.31 -5.09 5.52
N SER A 74 26.84 -6.00 4.70
CA SER A 74 25.99 -6.67 3.70
C SER A 74 25.02 -7.57 4.46
N LEU A 75 23.85 -7.03 4.80
CA LEU A 75 22.76 -7.76 5.43
C LEU A 75 22.19 -8.76 4.41
N ASP A 76 22.90 -9.86 4.22
CA ASP A 76 22.54 -11.04 3.42
C ASP A 76 21.36 -11.83 4.03
N PHE A 77 20.54 -11.16 4.84
CA PHE A 77 19.27 -11.67 5.36
C PHE A 77 18.09 -11.24 4.49
N LEU A 78 18.25 -10.17 3.68
CA LEU A 78 17.25 -9.72 2.70
C LEU A 78 17.35 -10.45 1.36
N SER A 79 18.43 -11.19 1.12
CA SER A 79 18.67 -11.98 -0.09
C SER A 79 17.94 -13.33 -0.09
N SER A 80 17.38 -13.76 1.04
CA SER A 80 16.63 -15.01 1.09
C SER A 80 15.35 -14.88 0.26
N PRO A 81 15.07 -15.79 -0.71
CA PRO A 81 13.84 -15.77 -1.50
C PRO A 81 12.58 -15.67 -0.65
N ILE A 82 12.61 -16.30 0.53
CA ILE A 82 11.52 -16.31 1.50
C ILE A 82 11.28 -14.91 2.08
N ILE A 83 12.33 -14.18 2.45
CA ILE A 83 12.20 -12.84 3.02
C ILE A 83 11.69 -11.85 1.95
N GLY A 84 12.15 -11.99 0.70
CA GLY A 84 11.66 -11.17 -0.41
C GLY A 84 10.16 -11.34 -0.66
N ASP A 85 9.68 -12.58 -0.68
CA ASP A 85 8.27 -12.90 -0.88
C ASP A 85 7.40 -12.45 0.30
N LEU A 86 7.90 -12.60 1.54
CA LEU A 86 7.24 -12.10 2.75
C LEU A 86 7.13 -10.57 2.74
N PHE A 87 8.21 -9.87 2.36
CA PHE A 87 8.21 -8.41 2.30
C PHE A 87 7.27 -7.90 1.21
N SER A 88 7.25 -8.53 0.03
CA SER A 88 6.31 -8.18 -1.03
C SER A 88 4.85 -8.41 -0.61
N SER A 89 4.58 -9.52 0.09
CA SER A 89 3.24 -9.82 0.60
C SER A 89 2.82 -8.83 1.69
N LEU A 90 3.72 -8.50 2.62
CA LEU A 90 3.49 -7.52 3.68
C LEU A 90 3.18 -6.14 3.09
N LEU A 91 3.94 -5.71 2.09
CA LEU A 91 3.74 -4.43 1.42
C LEU A 91 2.41 -4.41 0.66
N HIS A 92 2.03 -5.52 0.04
CA HIS A 92 0.72 -5.65 -0.61
C HIS A 92 -0.42 -5.52 0.39
N TYR A 93 -0.35 -6.21 1.52
CA TYR A 93 -1.37 -6.12 2.57
C TYR A 93 -1.40 -4.73 3.23
N PHE A 94 -0.25 -4.12 3.45
CA PHE A 94 -0.15 -2.75 3.94
C PHE A 94 -0.80 -1.77 2.97
N LEU A 95 -0.49 -1.86 1.67
CA LEU A 95 -1.04 -0.97 0.66
C LEU A 95 -2.55 -1.15 0.48
N MET A 96 -3.03 -2.40 0.43
CA MET A 96 -4.46 -2.69 0.36
C MET A 96 -5.20 -2.28 1.65
N GLY A 97 -4.56 -2.41 2.82
CA GLY A 97 -5.09 -1.92 4.10
C GLY A 97 -5.17 -0.39 4.15
N PHE A 98 -4.18 0.31 3.58
CA PHE A 98 -4.23 1.75 3.37
C PHE A 98 -5.37 2.13 2.43
N LEU A 99 -5.53 1.41 1.30
CA LEU A 99 -6.60 1.64 0.34
C LEU A 99 -8.00 1.40 0.94
N MET A 100 -8.13 0.37 1.78
CA MET A 100 -9.34 0.10 2.56
C MET A 100 -9.68 1.26 3.50
N SER A 101 -8.67 1.78 4.23
CA SER A 101 -8.82 2.93 5.13
C SER A 101 -9.20 4.21 4.38
N PHE A 102 -8.61 4.40 3.19
CA PHE A 102 -8.95 5.52 2.30
C PHE A 102 -10.40 5.41 1.81
N GLY A 103 -10.81 4.23 1.34
CA GLY A 103 -12.20 3.95 0.94
C GLY A 103 -13.20 4.21 2.07
N TYR A 104 -12.88 3.81 3.31
CA TYR A 104 -13.71 4.09 4.49
C TYR A 104 -13.87 5.59 4.76
N LYS A 105 -12.77 6.36 4.72
CA LYS A 105 -12.83 7.82 4.89
C LYS A 105 -13.67 8.47 3.78
N LEU A 106 -13.51 8.02 2.54
CA LEU A 106 -14.26 8.53 1.39
C LEU A 106 -15.76 8.25 1.53
N ALA A 107 -16.13 7.04 1.93
CA ALA A 107 -17.52 6.66 2.17
C ALA A 107 -18.13 7.46 3.34
N THR A 108 -17.37 7.66 4.41
CA THR A 108 -17.80 8.46 5.58
C THR A 108 -18.12 9.90 5.19
N LEU A 109 -17.27 10.53 4.38
CA LEU A 109 -17.54 11.87 3.83
C LEU A 109 -18.81 11.88 2.97
N GLY A 110 -19.00 10.85 2.13
CA GLY A 110 -20.23 10.68 1.36
C GLY A 110 -21.48 10.65 2.24
N VAL A 111 -21.48 9.85 3.31
CA VAL A 111 -22.59 9.77 4.28
C VAL A 111 -22.85 11.11 4.98
N MET A 112 -21.80 11.83 5.37
CA MET A 112 -21.94 13.14 6.04
C MET A 112 -22.57 14.19 5.13
N LEU A 113 -22.30 14.15 3.81
CA LEU A 113 -22.96 15.03 2.84
C LEU A 113 -24.42 14.64 2.59
N LEU A 114 -24.73 13.34 2.62
CA LEU A 114 -26.09 12.82 2.48
C LEU A 114 -26.99 13.20 3.66
N ARG A 115 -26.44 13.20 4.88
CA ARG A 115 -27.16 13.53 6.12
C ARG A 115 -26.49 14.68 6.86
N PRO A 116 -26.75 15.94 6.46
CA PRO A 116 -26.16 17.10 7.13
C PRO A 116 -26.67 17.22 8.57
N ILE A 117 -25.74 17.47 9.49
CA ILE A 117 -26.04 17.67 10.92
C ILE A 117 -26.59 19.09 11.08
N LYS A 118 -27.91 19.21 11.28
CA LYS A 118 -28.57 20.47 11.60
C LYS A 118 -28.61 20.64 13.11
N VAL A 119 -27.69 21.43 13.66
CA VAL A 119 -27.71 21.80 15.09
C VAL A 119 -28.67 22.97 15.26
N LYS A 120 -29.75 22.77 16.03
CA LYS A 120 -30.62 23.85 16.46
C LYS A 120 -30.09 24.36 17.80
N LEU A 121 -29.54 25.57 17.82
CA LEU A 121 -29.11 26.20 19.05
C LEU A 121 -30.34 26.75 19.78
N LYS A 122 -30.59 26.26 21.00
CA LYS A 122 -31.56 26.87 21.91
C LYS A 122 -30.85 28.05 22.56
N SER A 123 -31.14 29.26 22.09
CA SER A 123 -30.70 30.48 22.76
C SER A 123 -31.48 30.56 24.08
N GLU A 124 -30.80 30.34 25.20
CA GLU A 124 -31.27 30.86 26.48
C GLU A 124 -30.98 32.34 26.46
N ALA A 125 -32.04 33.14 26.51
CA ALA A 125 -31.95 34.57 26.72
C ALA A 125 -31.23 34.78 28.05
N VAL A 126 -29.99 35.24 27.98
CA VAL A 126 -29.27 35.79 29.12
C VAL A 126 -30.06 37.03 29.52
N SER A 127 -30.90 36.87 30.54
CA SER A 127 -31.57 37.97 31.21
C SER A 127 -30.49 38.77 31.94
N ASP A 128 -30.11 39.90 31.36
CA ASP A 128 -29.28 40.92 31.98
C ASP A 128 -29.89 41.33 33.34
N LEU A 129 -29.09 41.19 34.39
CA LEU A 129 -29.32 41.66 35.76
C LEU A 129 -28.23 42.66 36.12
#